data_AF-A0A512IU31-F1
#
_entry.id   AF-A0A512IU31-F1
#
_cell.length_a   1.000
_cell.length_b   1.000
_cell.length_c   1.000
_cell.angle_alpha   90.00
_cell.angle_beta   90.00
_cell.angle_gamma   90.00
#
_symmetry.space_group_name_H-M   'P 1'
#
loop_
_entity.id
_entity.type
_entity.pdbx_description
1 polymer ?
#
loop_
_entity_poly.entity_id
_entity_poly.type
_entity_poly.pdbx_seq_one_letter_code
_entity_poly.pdbx_strand_id
1 'polypeptide(L)'
;MRRLALLLLALIALPGSLQAQVRSVEVRTLRPFGYFVGDLVRVQVDIMVDDGFTVQAASLPQPGPITYWLDLRDIAVEETAEDDARRIRLHLTYQSFYAALDARTLEIPGFALTVASDRKDGVTSAKAQVPAWSINVSPLREIQPPPREDPTEYMRPDGRTAPLEVAPSLRWAGVFAGLALLALAVLARDRAWGPFGRRRGRAFAGVQRNLRTLVRRPDHEAAYREALIALHRGLDETDGRRVLADDLPAFLDRHPAYRQQESGLARFFTASRLAFFGGETSAARSQWSLGDAEAIAKELAAAERMAGG
;
A
#
# COMPACT_ATOMS: atom_id res chain seq x y z
N MET A 1 86.09 -47.50 5.87
CA MET A 1 84.77 -48.17 5.75
C MET A 1 83.68 -47.60 6.67
N ARG A 2 84.00 -47.14 7.90
CA ARG A 2 82.99 -46.54 8.81
C ARG A 2 82.41 -45.18 8.39
N ARG A 3 83.13 -44.40 7.55
CA ARG A 3 82.65 -43.08 7.08
C ARG A 3 81.65 -43.15 5.91
N LEU A 4 81.59 -44.28 5.20
CA LEU A 4 80.61 -44.48 4.11
C LEU A 4 79.23 -44.87 4.65
N ALA A 5 79.16 -45.57 5.79
CA ALA A 5 77.91 -45.99 6.41
C ALA A 5 77.11 -44.83 7.03
N LEU A 6 77.79 -43.77 7.48
CA LEU A 6 77.15 -42.57 8.02
C LEU A 6 76.55 -41.65 6.93
N LEU A 7 77.06 -41.74 5.69
CA LEU A 7 76.51 -41.00 4.55
C LEU A 7 75.27 -41.69 3.95
N LEU A 8 75.15 -43.02 4.08
CA LEU A 8 73.95 -43.75 3.68
C LEU A 8 72.80 -43.66 4.71
N LEU A 9 73.10 -43.44 5.99
CA LEU A 9 72.04 -43.26 7.01
C LEU A 9 71.46 -41.83 7.04
N ALA A 10 72.19 -40.85 6.50
CA ALA A 10 71.73 -39.47 6.40
C ALA A 10 70.78 -39.22 5.21
N LEU A 11 70.67 -40.17 4.27
CA LEU A 11 69.79 -40.06 3.10
C LEU A 11 68.36 -40.57 3.35
N ILE A 12 68.07 -41.11 4.54
CA ILE A 12 66.74 -41.63 4.92
C ILE A 12 65.95 -40.60 5.77
N ALA A 13 66.57 -39.49 6.17
CA ALA A 13 65.90 -38.38 6.83
C ALA A 13 65.56 -37.25 5.83
N LEU A 14 64.93 -37.60 4.70
CA LEU A 14 64.11 -36.64 3.98
C LEU A 14 62.78 -36.57 4.74
N PRO A 15 62.39 -35.43 5.34
CA PRO A 15 61.02 -35.27 5.78
C PRO A 15 60.16 -35.43 4.54
N GLY A 16 59.43 -36.54 4.47
CA GLY A 16 58.44 -36.76 3.43
C GLY A 16 57.55 -35.53 3.39
N SER A 17 57.52 -34.88 2.24
CA SER A 17 56.54 -33.85 1.91
C SER A 17 55.17 -34.29 2.43
N LEU A 18 54.62 -33.52 3.36
CA LEU A 18 53.28 -33.69 3.91
C LEU A 18 52.28 -33.60 2.73
N GLN A 19 51.98 -34.74 2.12
CA GLN A 19 51.15 -34.90 0.93
C GLN A 19 49.89 -35.70 1.31
N ALA A 20 49.12 -35.17 2.25
CA ALA A 20 47.76 -35.63 2.52
C ALA A 20 46.81 -34.46 2.86
N GLN A 21 46.92 -33.35 2.13
CA GLN A 21 46.17 -32.11 2.42
C GLN A 21 44.64 -32.26 2.27
N VAL A 22 44.20 -33.22 1.45
CA VAL A 22 42.79 -33.62 1.27
C VAL A 22 42.71 -35.12 1.51
N ARG A 23 41.99 -35.52 2.55
CA ARG A 23 41.87 -36.92 3.02
C ARG A 23 40.78 -37.68 2.26
N SER A 24 39.63 -37.06 2.00
CA SER A 24 38.54 -37.66 1.24
C SER A 24 37.58 -36.62 0.67
N VAL A 25 36.88 -37.00 -0.40
CA VAL A 25 35.77 -36.24 -0.99
C VAL A 25 34.64 -37.22 -1.26
N GLU A 26 33.49 -37.00 -0.63
CA GLU A 26 32.29 -37.83 -0.79
C GLU A 26 31.12 -36.96 -1.26
N VAL A 27 30.41 -37.42 -2.29
CA VAL A 27 29.22 -36.75 -2.82
C VAL A 27 27.99 -37.58 -2.46
N ARG A 28 27.03 -36.97 -1.76
CA ARG A 28 25.78 -37.58 -1.34
C ARG A 28 24.60 -36.83 -1.93
N THR A 29 23.78 -37.55 -2.68
CA THR A 29 22.50 -37.04 -3.22
C THR A 29 21.34 -37.57 -2.38
N LEU A 30 20.30 -36.76 -2.16
CA LEU A 30 19.13 -37.21 -1.40
C LEU A 30 18.44 -38.43 -2.03
N ARG A 31 18.34 -38.46 -3.37
CA ARG A 31 17.84 -39.60 -4.13
C ARG A 31 18.52 -39.65 -5.51
N PRO A 32 18.77 -40.84 -6.08
CA PRO A 32 19.42 -40.96 -7.39
C PRO A 32 18.45 -40.94 -8.58
N PHE A 33 17.13 -40.92 -8.36
CA PHE A 33 16.10 -40.95 -9.42
C PHE A 33 14.81 -40.23 -9.02
N GLY A 34 13.90 -40.10 -9.99
CA GLY A 34 12.58 -39.49 -9.78
C GLY A 34 12.64 -37.97 -9.78
N TYR A 35 13.49 -37.41 -10.64
CA TYR A 35 13.54 -35.97 -10.89
C TYR A 35 12.77 -35.62 -12.16
N PHE A 36 12.01 -34.54 -12.10
CA PHE A 36 11.29 -33.98 -13.23
C PHE A 36 11.84 -32.59 -13.58
N VAL A 37 11.42 -32.06 -14.72
CA VAL A 37 11.72 -30.65 -15.08
C VAL A 37 11.17 -29.73 -13.99
N GLY A 38 11.99 -28.78 -13.56
CA GLY A 38 11.69 -27.82 -12.48
C GLY A 38 12.09 -28.29 -11.09
N ASP A 39 12.40 -29.56 -10.89
CA ASP A 39 12.76 -30.09 -9.56
C ASP A 39 14.07 -29.51 -9.03
N LEU A 40 14.14 -29.46 -7.70
CA LEU A 40 15.34 -29.11 -6.96
C LEU A 40 16.14 -30.36 -6.59
N VAL A 41 17.40 -30.40 -7.02
CA VAL A 41 18.35 -31.47 -6.72
C VAL A 41 19.27 -30.98 -5.58
N ARG A 42 19.11 -31.58 -4.40
CA ARG A 42 19.92 -31.26 -3.22
C ARG A 42 21.08 -32.24 -3.10
N VAL A 43 22.28 -31.69 -3.02
CA VAL A 43 23.53 -32.45 -2.97
C VAL A 43 24.34 -31.97 -1.76
N GLN A 44 24.89 -32.93 -1.03
CA GLN A 44 25.85 -32.71 0.03
C GLN A 44 27.21 -33.22 -0.43
N VAL A 45 28.23 -32.36 -0.36
CA VAL A 45 29.62 -32.77 -0.61
C VAL A 45 30.36 -32.67 0.71
N ASP A 46 30.84 -33.80 1.20
CA ASP A 46 31.66 -33.89 2.42
C ASP A 46 33.14 -34.01 2.01
N ILE A 47 33.96 -33.06 2.42
CA ILE A 47 35.39 -33.02 2.14
C ILE A 47 36.12 -33.07 3.48
N MET A 48 36.99 -34.05 3.64
CA MET A 48 37.89 -34.12 4.79
C MET A 48 39.26 -33.56 4.41
N VAL A 49 39.74 -32.59 5.17
CA VAL A 49 41.08 -31.99 5.01
C VAL A 49 41.86 -32.08 6.32
N ASP A 50 43.17 -31.92 6.25
CA ASP A 50 44.00 -31.79 7.45
C ASP A 50 43.62 -30.55 8.26
N ASP A 51 43.86 -30.57 9.57
CA ASP A 51 43.58 -29.40 10.40
C ASP A 51 44.36 -28.14 9.96
N GLY A 52 43.72 -26.99 10.10
CA GLY A 52 44.24 -25.68 9.70
C GLY A 52 44.02 -25.32 8.22
N PHE A 53 43.40 -26.17 7.40
CA PHE A 53 42.98 -25.83 6.04
C PHE A 53 41.55 -25.31 6.01
N THR A 54 41.31 -24.17 5.36
CA THR A 54 39.99 -23.55 5.16
C THR A 54 39.65 -23.42 3.69
N VAL A 55 38.36 -23.34 3.37
CA VAL A 55 37.90 -23.14 1.99
C VAL A 55 38.25 -21.74 1.50
N GLN A 56 38.85 -21.63 0.32
CA GLN A 56 38.95 -20.35 -0.39
C GLN A 56 37.61 -20.03 -1.05
N ALA A 57 36.93 -18.98 -0.58
CA ALA A 57 35.62 -18.57 -1.09
C ALA A 57 35.60 -18.32 -2.61
N ALA A 58 36.72 -17.84 -3.19
CA ALA A 58 36.86 -17.61 -4.62
C ALA A 58 36.86 -18.91 -5.46
N SER A 59 37.08 -20.07 -4.84
CA SER A 59 37.04 -21.37 -5.51
C SER A 59 35.67 -22.05 -5.45
N LEU A 60 34.70 -21.48 -4.72
CA LEU A 60 33.35 -22.00 -4.66
C LEU A 60 32.60 -21.73 -5.98
N PRO A 61 31.78 -22.68 -6.46
CA PRO A 61 30.94 -22.44 -7.62
C PRO A 61 29.92 -21.35 -7.29
N GLN A 62 29.71 -20.44 -8.25
CA GLN A 62 28.78 -19.33 -8.10
C GLN A 62 27.37 -19.75 -8.51
N PRO A 63 26.32 -19.28 -7.81
CA PRO A 63 24.96 -19.47 -8.26
C PRO A 63 24.75 -18.94 -9.68
N GLY A 64 24.12 -19.74 -10.53
CA GLY A 64 23.92 -19.43 -11.94
C GLY A 64 23.89 -20.68 -12.83
N PRO A 65 23.87 -20.48 -14.16
CA PRO A 65 23.84 -21.57 -15.12
C PRO A 65 25.15 -22.37 -15.10
N ILE A 66 25.03 -23.69 -14.92
CA ILE A 66 26.16 -24.64 -14.96
C ILE A 66 26.19 -25.33 -16.32
N THR A 67 25.03 -25.76 -16.81
CA THR A 67 24.84 -26.31 -18.16
C THR A 67 23.53 -25.75 -18.74
N TYR A 68 23.21 -26.05 -20.01
CA TYR A 68 21.96 -25.58 -20.63
C TYR A 68 20.68 -26.04 -19.91
N TRP A 69 20.78 -27.08 -19.08
CA TRP A 69 19.65 -27.70 -18.40
C TRP A 69 19.75 -27.63 -16.87
N LEU A 70 20.83 -27.08 -16.31
CA LEU A 70 21.10 -27.13 -14.88
C LEU A 70 21.62 -25.80 -14.38
N ASP A 71 20.95 -25.27 -13.36
CA ASP A 71 21.41 -24.08 -12.65
C ASP A 71 21.72 -24.42 -11.19
N LEU A 72 22.83 -23.89 -10.69
CA LEU A 72 23.11 -23.83 -9.25
C LEU A 72 22.32 -22.67 -8.67
N ARG A 73 21.39 -22.95 -7.75
CA ARG A 73 20.52 -21.94 -7.13
C ARG A 73 21.10 -21.37 -5.85
N ASP A 74 21.73 -22.23 -5.07
CA ASP A 74 22.25 -21.87 -3.76
C ASP A 74 23.41 -22.78 -3.35
N ILE A 75 24.33 -22.22 -2.58
CA ILE A 75 25.45 -22.92 -1.96
C ILE A 75 25.65 -22.44 -0.52
N ALA A 76 25.63 -23.37 0.42
CA ALA A 76 25.99 -23.13 1.82
C ALA A 76 27.20 -23.99 2.21
N VAL A 77 28.05 -23.46 3.07
CA VAL A 77 29.29 -24.10 3.53
C VAL A 77 29.26 -24.20 5.05
N GLU A 78 29.46 -25.41 5.56
CA GLU A 78 29.63 -25.68 6.98
C GLU A 78 31.03 -26.27 7.21
N GLU A 79 31.79 -25.69 8.12
CA GLU A 79 33.10 -26.23 8.52
C GLU A 79 33.03 -26.71 9.97
N THR A 80 33.45 -27.95 10.22
CA THR A 80 33.49 -28.55 11.57
C THR A 80 34.88 -29.12 11.82
N ALA A 81 35.49 -28.77 12.94
CA ALA A 81 36.75 -29.38 13.37
C ALA A 81 36.48 -30.80 13.92
N GLU A 82 37.31 -31.77 13.56
CA GLU A 82 37.20 -33.18 13.94
C GLU A 82 38.61 -33.69 14.28
N ASP A 83 38.98 -33.66 15.57
CA ASP A 83 40.30 -34.02 16.11
C ASP A 83 41.50 -33.48 15.31
N ASP A 84 42.07 -34.29 14.42
CA ASP A 84 43.24 -33.98 13.57
C ASP A 84 42.86 -33.61 12.12
N ALA A 85 41.57 -33.40 11.86
CA ALA A 85 41.01 -33.08 10.56
C ALA A 85 39.96 -31.97 10.66
N ARG A 86 39.63 -31.39 9.51
CA ARG A 86 38.47 -30.52 9.36
C ARG A 86 37.53 -31.10 8.31
N ARG A 87 36.25 -31.20 8.67
CA ARG A 87 35.17 -31.54 7.75
C ARG A 87 34.60 -30.27 7.15
N ILE A 88 34.66 -30.17 5.84
CA ILE A 88 34.01 -29.13 5.05
C ILE A 88 32.80 -29.77 4.38
N ARG A 89 31.61 -29.26 4.68
CA ARG A 89 30.35 -29.72 4.10
C ARG A 89 29.76 -28.64 3.21
N LEU A 90 29.58 -28.95 1.94
CA LEU A 90 28.90 -28.09 0.97
C LEU A 90 27.48 -28.59 0.77
N HIS A 91 26.50 -27.71 0.98
CA HIS A 91 25.11 -27.93 0.62
C HIS A 91 24.82 -27.18 -0.68
N LEU A 92 24.61 -27.93 -1.77
CA LEU A 92 24.32 -27.37 -3.08
C LEU A 92 22.87 -27.67 -3.46
N THR A 93 22.16 -26.65 -3.92
CA THR A 93 20.81 -26.80 -4.47
C THR A 93 20.84 -26.46 -5.94
N TYR A 94 20.60 -27.45 -6.78
CA TYR A 94 20.45 -27.25 -8.22
C TYR A 94 18.98 -27.24 -8.62
N GLN A 95 18.66 -26.60 -9.75
CA GLN A 95 17.37 -26.71 -10.41
C GLN A 95 17.53 -27.28 -11.81
N SER A 96 16.81 -28.35 -12.10
CA SER A 96 16.79 -28.96 -13.43
C SER A 96 15.77 -28.26 -14.33
N PHE A 97 16.17 -27.92 -15.55
CA PHE A 97 15.32 -27.43 -16.63
C PHE A 97 15.20 -28.42 -17.78
N TYR A 98 15.70 -29.64 -17.59
CA TYR A 98 15.65 -30.67 -18.62
C TYR A 98 14.24 -31.26 -18.75
N ALA A 99 13.54 -30.92 -19.83
CA ALA A 99 12.30 -31.59 -20.22
C ALA A 99 12.63 -32.94 -20.88
N ALA A 100 12.80 -33.98 -20.06
CA ALA A 100 13.06 -35.33 -20.53
C ALA A 100 11.91 -35.86 -21.38
N LEU A 101 12.25 -36.51 -22.50
CA LEU A 101 11.30 -37.28 -23.29
C LEU A 101 11.20 -38.69 -22.70
N ASP A 102 12.33 -39.35 -22.47
CA ASP A 102 12.42 -40.68 -21.86
C ASP A 102 13.08 -40.63 -20.47
N ALA A 103 12.95 -41.70 -19.71
CA ALA A 103 13.67 -41.85 -18.45
C ALA A 103 15.16 -42.03 -18.77
N ARG A 104 15.99 -41.07 -18.33
CA ARG A 104 17.42 -41.10 -18.67
C ARG A 104 18.29 -40.53 -17.56
N THR A 105 19.56 -40.94 -17.60
CA THR A 105 20.58 -40.45 -16.69
C THR A 105 21.21 -39.16 -17.23
N LEU A 106 21.30 -38.14 -16.38
CA LEU A 106 22.03 -36.89 -16.64
C LEU A 106 23.18 -36.75 -15.66
N GLU A 107 24.33 -36.30 -16.17
CA GLU A 107 25.54 -36.10 -15.39
C GLU A 107 25.67 -34.63 -14.98
N ILE A 108 25.77 -34.38 -13.68
CA ILE A 108 26.12 -33.09 -13.10
C ILE A 108 27.65 -32.98 -13.05
N PRO A 109 28.26 -31.95 -13.66
CA PRO A 109 29.70 -31.84 -13.73
C PRO A 109 30.31 -31.61 -12.34
N GLY A 110 31.45 -32.25 -12.09
CA GLY A 110 32.28 -31.99 -10.92
C GLY A 110 32.97 -30.64 -11.00
N PHE A 111 33.56 -30.21 -9.88
CA PHE A 111 34.29 -28.94 -9.78
C PHE A 111 35.48 -29.07 -8.83
N ALA A 112 36.47 -28.18 -8.98
CA ALA A 112 37.64 -28.16 -8.12
C ALA A 112 37.47 -27.09 -7.03
N LEU A 113 37.62 -27.48 -5.77
CA LEU A 113 37.66 -26.58 -4.62
C LEU A 113 39.11 -26.36 -4.19
N THR A 114 39.50 -25.13 -3.87
CA THR A 114 40.82 -24.83 -3.32
C THR A 114 40.71 -24.63 -1.82
N VAL A 115 41.54 -25.34 -1.06
CA VAL A 115 41.69 -25.16 0.39
C VAL A 115 43.06 -24.58 0.67
N ALA A 116 43.16 -23.67 1.63
CA ALA A 116 44.44 -23.10 2.03
C ALA A 116 44.59 -23.07 3.54
N SER A 117 45.84 -23.23 3.97
CA SER A 117 46.26 -23.04 5.34
C SER A 117 47.22 -21.85 5.39
N ASP A 118 46.90 -20.86 6.21
CA ASP A 118 47.81 -19.77 6.56
C ASP A 118 48.50 -20.14 7.87
N ARG A 119 49.63 -20.87 7.75
CA ARG A 119 50.48 -21.25 8.88
C ARG A 119 51.66 -20.29 8.94
N LYS A 120 52.27 -20.14 10.11
CA LYS A 120 53.45 -19.29 10.34
C LYS A 120 54.63 -19.56 9.38
N ASP A 121 54.66 -20.73 8.76
CA ASP A 121 55.71 -21.19 7.83
C ASP A 121 55.40 -20.89 6.34
N GLY A 122 54.27 -20.22 6.05
CA GLY A 122 53.84 -19.82 4.71
C GLY A 122 52.45 -20.34 4.34
N VAL A 123 51.90 -19.77 3.26
CA VAL A 123 50.58 -20.16 2.71
C VAL A 123 50.74 -21.47 1.92
N THR A 124 50.08 -22.53 2.37
CA THR A 124 49.98 -23.80 1.64
C THR A 124 48.58 -23.99 1.08
N SER A 125 48.45 -24.30 -0.21
CA SER A 125 47.15 -24.52 -0.86
C SER A 125 47.05 -25.90 -1.52
N ALA A 126 45.90 -26.54 -1.37
CA ALA A 126 45.55 -27.82 -1.98
C ALA A 126 44.30 -27.69 -2.85
N LYS A 127 44.15 -28.58 -3.83
CA LYS A 127 42.91 -28.70 -4.62
C LYS A 127 42.17 -29.98 -4.24
N ALA A 128 40.94 -29.85 -3.76
CA ALA A 128 40.01 -30.95 -3.59
C ALA A 128 39.15 -31.07 -4.85
N GLN A 129 39.25 -32.19 -5.56
CA GLN A 129 38.46 -32.44 -6.76
C GLN A 129 37.13 -33.10 -6.37
N VAL A 130 36.02 -32.38 -6.58
CA VAL A 130 34.68 -32.97 -6.49
C VAL A 130 34.40 -33.70 -7.80
N PRO A 131 34.09 -35.02 -7.77
CA PRO A 131 33.81 -35.77 -8.98
C PRO A 131 32.47 -35.37 -9.58
N ALA A 132 32.25 -35.67 -10.85
CA ALA A 132 30.92 -35.61 -11.45
C ALA A 132 30.02 -36.71 -10.86
N TRP A 133 28.72 -36.49 -10.83
CA TRP A 133 27.74 -37.48 -10.38
C TRP A 133 26.50 -37.46 -11.26
N SER A 134 25.75 -38.56 -11.23
CA SER A 134 24.61 -38.76 -12.12
C SER A 134 23.29 -38.77 -11.35
N ILE A 135 22.24 -38.25 -11.98
CA ILE A 135 20.85 -38.33 -11.53
C ILE A 135 19.97 -38.87 -12.65
N ASN A 136 18.89 -39.56 -12.29
CA ASN A 136 17.90 -40.02 -13.28
C ASN A 136 16.71 -39.07 -13.31
N VAL A 137 16.44 -38.56 -14.51
CA VAL A 137 15.30 -37.70 -14.81
C VAL A 137 14.23 -38.50 -15.55
N SER A 138 12.97 -38.20 -15.26
CA SER A 138 11.81 -38.85 -15.82
C SER A 138 10.93 -37.85 -16.59
N PRO A 139 10.22 -38.30 -17.63
CA PRO A 139 9.33 -37.45 -18.39
C PRO A 139 8.06 -37.12 -17.60
N LEU A 140 7.57 -35.87 -17.73
CA LEU A 140 6.28 -35.44 -17.17
C LEU A 140 5.08 -35.89 -18.01
N ARG A 141 5.30 -36.11 -19.32
CA ARG A 141 4.25 -36.45 -20.28
C ARG A 141 4.63 -37.70 -21.04
N GLU A 142 3.63 -38.51 -21.35
CA GLU A 142 3.75 -39.58 -22.32
C GLU A 142 4.21 -39.02 -23.69
N ILE A 143 5.35 -39.48 -24.19
CA ILE A 143 5.96 -38.97 -25.44
C ILE A 143 5.09 -39.28 -26.64
N GLN A 144 4.48 -40.46 -26.64
CA GLN A 144 3.67 -40.99 -27.74
C GLN A 144 2.35 -41.48 -27.17
N PRO A 145 1.31 -40.64 -27.17
CA PRO A 145 -0.01 -41.17 -26.91
C PRO A 145 -0.33 -42.20 -28.02
N PRO A 146 -1.20 -43.19 -27.75
CA PRO A 146 -1.59 -44.17 -28.75
C PRO A 146 -2.00 -43.46 -30.06
N PRO A 147 -1.55 -43.95 -31.24
CA PRO A 147 -1.91 -43.34 -32.50
C PRO A 147 -3.43 -43.37 -32.65
N ARG A 148 -4.02 -42.22 -32.98
CA ARG A 148 -5.44 -42.07 -33.28
C ARG A 148 -5.61 -41.60 -34.72
N GLU A 149 -6.66 -42.10 -35.38
CA GLU A 149 -6.95 -41.77 -36.78
C GLU A 149 -7.33 -40.28 -36.93
N ASP A 150 -8.08 -39.75 -35.96
CA ASP A 150 -8.46 -38.33 -35.92
C ASP A 150 -7.68 -37.57 -34.81
N PRO A 151 -6.90 -36.53 -35.15
CA PRO A 151 -6.20 -35.68 -34.18
C PRO A 151 -7.11 -35.02 -33.13
N THR A 152 -8.38 -34.80 -33.44
CA THR A 152 -9.35 -34.22 -32.50
C THR A 152 -9.65 -35.14 -31.31
N GLU A 153 -9.41 -36.44 -31.45
CA GLU A 153 -9.57 -37.39 -30.35
C GLU A 153 -8.55 -37.16 -29.22
N TYR A 154 -7.42 -36.47 -29.48
CA TYR A 154 -6.49 -36.03 -28.44
C TYR A 154 -7.00 -34.85 -27.63
N MET A 155 -7.99 -34.10 -28.15
CA MET A 155 -8.59 -32.98 -27.42
C MET A 155 -9.42 -33.52 -26.27
N ARG A 156 -9.13 -33.04 -25.06
CA ARG A 156 -10.01 -33.25 -23.92
C ARG A 156 -11.04 -32.13 -23.89
N PRO A 157 -12.28 -32.40 -23.47
CA PRO A 157 -13.26 -31.33 -23.27
C PRO A 157 -12.68 -30.30 -22.31
N ASP A 158 -12.97 -29.02 -22.55
CA ASP A 158 -12.51 -27.93 -21.70
C ASP A 158 -12.85 -28.23 -20.24
N GLY A 159 -11.83 -28.14 -19.37
CA GLY A 159 -11.99 -28.34 -17.95
C GLY A 159 -13.02 -27.34 -17.41
N ARG A 160 -14.12 -27.84 -16.83
CA ARG A 160 -15.07 -26.98 -16.13
C ARG A 160 -14.40 -26.44 -14.88
N THR A 161 -13.97 -25.18 -14.90
CA THR A 161 -13.53 -24.48 -13.70
C THR A 161 -14.73 -24.26 -12.79
N ALA A 162 -14.57 -24.52 -11.49
CA ALA A 162 -15.60 -24.16 -10.53
C ALA A 162 -15.91 -22.66 -10.66
N PRO A 163 -17.19 -22.26 -10.77
CA PRO A 163 -17.53 -20.84 -10.84
C PRO A 163 -17.03 -20.16 -9.55
N LEU A 164 -16.36 -19.02 -9.71
CA LEU A 164 -15.92 -18.22 -8.57
C LEU A 164 -17.14 -17.74 -7.80
N GLU A 165 -17.19 -18.00 -6.49
CA GLU A 165 -18.30 -17.56 -5.65
C GLU A 165 -18.22 -16.04 -5.44
N VAL A 166 -18.90 -15.28 -6.30
CA VAL A 166 -18.92 -13.80 -6.27
C VAL A 166 -19.90 -13.22 -5.25
N ALA A 167 -20.72 -14.05 -4.60
CA ALA A 167 -21.79 -13.62 -3.71
C ALA A 167 -21.31 -12.77 -2.52
N PRO A 168 -20.19 -13.10 -1.82
CA PRO A 168 -19.69 -12.26 -0.74
C PRO A 168 -19.26 -10.87 -1.22
N SER A 169 -18.56 -10.79 -2.34
CA SER A 169 -18.08 -9.53 -2.92
C SER A 169 -19.21 -8.62 -3.36
N LEU A 170 -20.27 -9.18 -3.97
CA LEU A 170 -21.46 -8.42 -4.37
C LEU A 170 -22.21 -7.83 -3.16
N ARG A 171 -22.30 -8.59 -2.06
CA ARG A 171 -22.93 -8.13 -0.81
C ARG A 171 -22.18 -6.91 -0.24
N TRP A 172 -20.85 -7.00 -0.15
CA TRP A 172 -20.03 -5.89 0.35
C TRP A 172 -20.09 -4.68 -0.58
N ALA A 173 -20.05 -4.87 -1.90
CA ALA A 173 -20.24 -3.80 -2.86
C ALA A 173 -21.59 -3.08 -2.68
N GLY A 174 -22.67 -3.85 -2.42
CA GLY A 174 -23.99 -3.29 -2.09
C GLY A 174 -23.99 -2.47 -0.80
N VAL A 175 -23.32 -2.95 0.25
CA VAL A 175 -23.17 -2.21 1.52
C VAL A 175 -22.43 -0.90 1.31
N PHE A 176 -21.28 -0.91 0.61
CA PHE A 176 -20.51 0.30 0.34
C PHE A 176 -21.26 1.28 -0.57
N ALA A 177 -21.99 0.79 -1.57
CA ALA A 177 -22.85 1.63 -2.40
C ALA A 177 -23.96 2.30 -1.57
N GLY A 178 -24.57 1.56 -0.64
CA GLY A 178 -25.56 2.11 0.29
C GLY A 178 -24.98 3.19 1.21
N LEU A 179 -23.80 2.95 1.79
CA LEU A 179 -23.09 3.94 2.61
C LEU A 179 -22.72 5.20 1.82
N ALA A 180 -22.27 5.04 0.57
CA ALA A 180 -21.96 6.17 -0.31
C ALA A 180 -23.20 7.02 -0.61
N LEU A 181 -24.35 6.39 -0.89
CA LEU A 181 -25.62 7.11 -1.10
C LEU A 181 -26.09 7.83 0.17
N LEU A 182 -25.92 7.24 1.35
CA LEU A 182 -26.22 7.89 2.62
C LEU A 182 -25.32 9.10 2.87
N ALA A 183 -24.02 8.98 2.63
CA ALA A 183 -23.08 10.09 2.73
C ALA A 183 -23.44 11.23 1.76
N LEU A 184 -23.81 10.89 0.53
CA LEU A 184 -24.28 11.87 -0.46
C LEU A 184 -25.58 12.55 -0.03
N ALA A 185 -26.52 11.82 0.58
CA ALA A 185 -27.76 12.40 1.09
C ALA A 185 -27.51 13.38 2.25
N VAL A 186 -26.60 13.04 3.17
CA VAL A 186 -26.16 13.95 4.25
C VAL A 186 -25.51 15.20 3.67
N LEU A 187 -24.62 15.06 2.70
CA LEU A 187 -23.97 16.18 2.03
C LEU A 187 -24.97 17.06 1.26
N ALA A 188 -25.92 16.45 0.55
CA ALA A 188 -26.95 17.17 -0.18
C ALA A 188 -27.85 17.98 0.78
N ARG A 189 -28.14 17.44 1.96
CA ARG A 189 -28.87 18.16 3.02
C ARG A 189 -28.05 19.33 3.57
N ASP A 190 -26.77 19.10 3.90
CA ASP A 190 -25.87 20.12 4.43
C ASP A 190 -25.67 21.30 3.45
N ARG A 191 -25.46 20.98 2.17
CA ARG A 191 -25.29 21.97 1.09
C ARG A 191 -26.59 22.53 0.54
N ALA A 192 -27.72 22.17 1.14
CA ALA A 192 -29.05 22.61 0.73
C ALA A 192 -29.30 22.37 -0.79
N TRP A 193 -28.75 21.29 -1.34
CA TRP A 193 -28.88 20.92 -2.75
C TRP A 193 -30.29 20.36 -3.04
N GLY A 194 -30.88 20.80 -4.16
CA GLY A 194 -32.18 20.30 -4.63
C GLY A 194 -33.36 20.59 -3.67
N PRO A 195 -34.22 19.60 -3.35
CA PRO A 195 -35.46 19.82 -2.60
C PRO A 195 -35.25 20.24 -1.13
N PHE A 196 -34.02 20.18 -0.63
CA PHE A 196 -33.63 20.62 0.71
C PHE A 196 -33.16 22.08 0.77
N GLY A 197 -33.10 22.76 -0.38
CA GLY A 197 -32.86 24.19 -0.47
C GLY A 197 -33.95 25.02 0.21
N ARG A 198 -33.57 26.05 0.99
CA ARG A 198 -34.52 27.10 1.38
C ARG A 198 -35.11 27.69 0.10
N ARG A 199 -36.44 27.62 -0.07
CA ARG A 199 -37.15 28.22 -1.21
C ARG A 199 -36.73 29.70 -1.31
N ARG A 200 -36.10 30.09 -2.43
CA ARG A 200 -35.78 31.50 -2.75
C ARG A 200 -37.06 32.33 -2.58
N GLY A 201 -36.99 33.42 -1.79
CA GLY A 201 -38.11 34.35 -1.57
C GLY A 201 -38.78 34.27 -0.18
N ARG A 202 -38.10 33.84 0.88
CA ARG A 202 -38.61 33.85 2.27
C ARG A 202 -37.62 34.39 3.30
N ALA A 203 -36.76 35.32 2.90
CA ALA A 203 -35.76 35.94 3.77
C ALA A 203 -36.45 36.66 4.94
N PHE A 204 -37.45 37.51 4.65
CA PHE A 204 -38.15 38.28 5.68
C PHE A 204 -39.10 37.42 6.52
N ALA A 205 -39.70 36.36 5.96
CA ALA A 205 -40.43 35.38 6.74
C ALA A 205 -39.53 34.64 7.77
N GLY A 206 -38.26 34.42 7.44
CA GLY A 206 -37.24 33.92 8.37
C GLY A 206 -36.91 34.93 9.47
N VAL A 207 -36.67 36.19 9.08
CA VAL A 207 -36.39 37.30 10.00
C VAL A 207 -37.53 37.51 11.01
N GLN A 208 -38.79 37.52 10.54
CA GLN A 208 -39.97 37.68 11.39
C GLN A 208 -40.07 36.57 12.46
N ARG A 209 -39.81 35.31 12.10
CA ARG A 209 -39.83 34.20 13.07
C ARG A 209 -38.73 34.33 14.11
N ASN A 210 -37.55 34.78 13.69
CA ASN A 210 -36.43 34.98 14.60
C ASN A 210 -36.74 36.10 15.61
N LEU A 211 -37.25 37.24 15.12
CA LEU A 211 -37.63 38.38 15.96
C LEU A 211 -38.69 38.03 17.01
N ARG A 212 -39.71 37.23 16.66
CA ARG A 212 -40.72 36.73 17.61
C ARG A 212 -40.12 35.96 18.79
N THR A 213 -39.01 35.27 18.57
CA THR A 213 -38.28 34.55 19.64
C THR A 213 -37.40 35.50 20.43
N LEU A 214 -36.76 36.48 19.76
CA LEU A 214 -35.87 37.46 20.40
C LEU A 214 -36.59 38.41 21.34
N VAL A 215 -37.82 38.84 21.01
CA VAL A 215 -38.66 39.69 21.88
C VAL A 215 -38.96 39.01 23.23
N ARG A 216 -38.97 37.68 23.28
CA ARG A 216 -39.26 36.89 24.49
C ARG A 216 -38.03 36.61 25.37
N ARG A 217 -36.83 37.00 24.92
CA ARG A 217 -35.60 36.76 25.71
C ARG A 217 -35.47 37.76 26.86
N PRO A 218 -34.93 37.34 28.01
CA PRO A 218 -34.70 38.21 29.17
C PRO A 218 -33.55 39.20 28.96
N ASP A 219 -32.56 38.85 28.13
CA ASP A 219 -31.47 39.75 27.76
C ASP A 219 -31.87 40.65 26.59
N HIS A 220 -32.45 41.79 26.93
CA HIS A 220 -33.02 42.68 25.93
C HIS A 220 -31.99 43.51 25.14
N GLU A 221 -30.76 43.71 25.65
CA GLU A 221 -29.73 44.46 24.93
C GLU A 221 -29.07 43.58 23.86
N ALA A 222 -28.72 42.35 24.22
CA ALA A 222 -28.22 41.37 23.24
C ALA A 222 -29.29 41.01 22.21
N ALA A 223 -30.54 40.82 22.64
CA ALA A 223 -31.65 40.55 21.73
C ALA A 223 -31.91 41.71 20.74
N TYR A 224 -31.72 42.96 21.16
CA TYR A 224 -31.84 44.12 20.28
C TYR A 224 -30.74 44.19 19.22
N ARG A 225 -29.48 43.95 19.60
CA ARG A 225 -28.39 43.87 18.62
C ARG A 225 -28.61 42.72 17.64
N GLU A 226 -29.03 41.56 18.13
CA GLU A 226 -29.33 40.38 17.30
C GLU A 226 -30.50 40.64 16.33
N ALA A 227 -31.52 41.38 16.77
CA ALA A 227 -32.65 41.83 15.94
C ALA A 227 -32.20 42.72 14.78
N LEU A 228 -31.31 43.69 15.03
CA LEU A 228 -30.77 44.57 13.98
C LEU A 228 -29.95 43.78 12.95
N ILE A 229 -29.11 42.84 13.40
CA ILE A 229 -28.33 41.97 12.50
C ILE A 229 -29.24 41.09 11.64
N ALA A 230 -30.31 40.54 12.23
CA ALA A 230 -31.24 39.70 11.51
C ALA A 230 -31.94 40.47 10.37
N LEU A 231 -32.31 41.74 10.59
CA LEU A 231 -32.91 42.59 9.56
C LEU A 231 -31.93 42.95 8.43
N HIS A 232 -30.68 43.29 8.76
CA HIS A 232 -29.63 43.51 7.74
C HIS A 232 -29.42 42.26 6.87
N ARG A 233 -29.31 41.08 7.49
CA ARG A 233 -29.17 39.82 6.75
C ARG A 233 -30.37 39.53 5.85
N GLY A 234 -31.58 39.89 6.31
CA GLY A 234 -32.79 39.77 5.50
C GLY A 234 -32.74 40.65 4.24
N LEU A 235 -32.34 41.91 4.40
CA LEU A 235 -32.16 42.85 3.29
C LEU A 235 -31.07 42.37 2.31
N ASP A 236 -29.93 41.91 2.84
CA ASP A 236 -28.82 41.39 2.03
C ASP A 236 -29.21 40.13 1.25
N GLU A 237 -29.98 39.23 1.85
CA GLU A 237 -30.48 38.00 1.21
C GLU A 237 -31.51 38.32 0.12
N THR A 238 -32.34 39.35 0.31
CA THR A 238 -33.32 39.80 -0.69
C THR A 238 -32.68 40.50 -1.89
N ASP A 239 -31.70 41.37 -1.66
CA ASP A 239 -31.03 42.12 -2.74
C ASP A 239 -29.87 41.34 -3.40
N GLY A 240 -29.36 40.29 -2.74
CA GLY A 240 -28.21 39.50 -3.19
C GLY A 240 -26.85 40.20 -3.02
N ARG A 241 -26.83 41.36 -2.37
CA ARG A 241 -25.64 42.16 -2.02
C ARG A 241 -25.88 42.88 -0.70
N ARG A 242 -24.82 43.46 -0.12
CA ARG A 242 -24.93 44.25 1.11
C ARG A 242 -25.70 45.54 0.87
N VAL A 243 -26.75 45.78 1.65
CA VAL A 243 -27.56 47.01 1.58
C VAL A 243 -27.24 47.91 2.77
N LEU A 244 -26.63 49.06 2.51
CA LEU A 244 -26.39 50.09 3.53
C LEU A 244 -27.50 51.14 3.51
N ALA A 245 -27.48 52.02 4.52
CA ALA A 245 -28.47 53.10 4.65
C ALA A 245 -28.56 53.99 3.40
N ASP A 246 -27.41 54.25 2.75
CA ASP A 246 -27.33 55.11 1.58
C ASP A 246 -27.78 54.38 0.30
N ASP A 247 -27.84 53.03 0.33
CA ASP A 247 -28.31 52.19 -0.77
C ASP A 247 -29.83 51.96 -0.76
N LEU A 248 -30.53 52.45 0.27
CA LEU A 248 -31.97 52.24 0.44
C LEU A 248 -32.81 52.69 -0.77
N PRO A 249 -32.59 53.88 -1.38
CA PRO A 249 -33.34 54.28 -2.57
C PRO A 249 -33.14 53.30 -3.74
N ALA A 250 -31.89 52.90 -3.97
CA ALA A 250 -31.56 51.96 -5.04
C ALA A 250 -32.16 50.56 -4.79
N PHE A 251 -32.22 50.12 -3.53
CA PHE A 251 -32.91 48.87 -3.14
C PHE A 251 -34.40 48.93 -3.45
N LEU A 252 -35.07 50.03 -3.14
CA LEU A 252 -36.50 50.22 -3.39
C LEU A 252 -36.84 50.33 -4.89
N ASP A 253 -35.91 50.82 -5.71
CA ASP A 253 -36.05 50.81 -7.16
C ASP A 253 -36.00 49.39 -7.75
N ARG A 254 -35.12 48.53 -7.21
CA ARG A 254 -35.00 47.12 -7.63
C ARG A 254 -36.10 46.23 -7.08
N HIS A 255 -36.61 46.55 -5.89
CA HIS A 255 -37.68 45.80 -5.24
C HIS A 255 -38.88 46.71 -4.91
N PRO A 256 -39.69 47.11 -5.93
CA PRO A 256 -40.79 48.05 -5.75
C PRO A 256 -41.85 47.62 -4.72
N ALA A 257 -41.94 46.32 -4.43
CA ALA A 257 -42.86 45.74 -3.45
C ALA A 257 -42.64 46.26 -2.02
N TYR A 258 -41.43 46.73 -1.68
CA TYR A 258 -41.09 47.22 -0.34
C TYR A 258 -41.18 48.75 -0.21
N ARG A 259 -41.59 49.47 -1.27
CA ARG A 259 -41.66 50.94 -1.27
C ARG A 259 -42.60 51.49 -0.21
N GLN A 260 -43.66 50.76 0.12
CA GLN A 260 -44.59 51.15 1.18
C GLN A 260 -43.95 51.17 2.58
N GLN A 261 -42.83 50.45 2.78
CA GLN A 261 -42.11 50.34 4.05
C GLN A 261 -40.85 51.24 4.10
N GLU A 262 -40.67 52.14 3.14
CA GLU A 262 -39.49 53.03 3.05
C GLU A 262 -39.22 53.80 4.36
N SER A 263 -40.25 54.42 4.92
CA SER A 263 -40.14 55.20 6.17
C SER A 263 -39.73 54.33 7.36
N GLY A 264 -40.22 53.09 7.42
CA GLY A 264 -39.84 52.12 8.43
C GLY A 264 -38.38 51.68 8.28
N LEU A 265 -37.94 51.40 7.04
CA LEU A 265 -36.57 50.99 6.74
C LEU A 265 -35.56 52.12 7.03
N ALA A 266 -35.90 53.36 6.70
CA ALA A 266 -35.08 54.53 7.03
C ALA A 266 -34.90 54.72 8.55
N ARG A 267 -35.96 54.53 9.33
CA ARG A 267 -35.90 54.55 10.81
C ARG A 267 -35.05 53.41 11.36
N PHE A 268 -35.17 52.21 10.78
CA PHE A 268 -34.31 51.07 11.11
C PHE A 268 -32.83 51.38 10.85
N PHE A 269 -32.47 51.90 9.67
CA PHE A 269 -31.08 52.22 9.35
C PHE A 269 -30.50 53.32 10.25
N THR A 270 -31.34 54.29 10.65
CA THR A 270 -30.95 55.33 11.62
C THR A 270 -30.65 54.72 13.00
N ALA A 271 -31.55 53.88 13.51
CA ALA A 271 -31.36 53.19 14.78
C ALA A 271 -30.17 52.21 14.74
N SER A 272 -29.98 51.52 13.62
CA SER A 272 -28.85 50.63 13.41
C SER A 272 -27.52 51.38 13.41
N ARG A 273 -27.46 52.57 12.78
CA ARG A 273 -26.27 53.41 12.77
C ARG A 273 -25.90 53.87 14.19
N LEU A 274 -26.89 54.30 14.96
CA LEU A 274 -26.70 54.68 16.37
C LEU A 274 -26.23 53.49 17.24
N ALA A 275 -26.80 52.30 17.04
CA ALA A 275 -26.45 51.12 17.83
C ALA A 275 -25.05 50.55 17.51
N PHE A 276 -24.66 50.47 16.23
CA PHE A 276 -23.38 49.85 15.83
C PHE A 276 -22.21 50.83 15.69
N PHE A 277 -22.46 52.05 15.22
CA PHE A 277 -21.39 53.05 15.02
C PHE A 277 -21.36 54.11 16.13
N GLY A 278 -22.51 54.42 16.74
CA GLY A 278 -22.59 55.35 17.87
C GLY A 278 -22.31 54.71 19.24
N GLY A 279 -22.35 53.38 19.35
CA GLY A 279 -22.19 52.65 20.63
C GLY A 279 -23.36 52.82 21.60
N GLU A 280 -24.37 53.63 21.26
CA GLU A 280 -25.49 53.98 22.13
C GLU A 280 -26.68 53.04 21.93
N THR A 281 -26.50 51.77 22.31
CA THR A 281 -27.52 50.71 22.07
C THR A 281 -28.84 51.02 22.82
N SER A 282 -28.75 51.63 24.01
CA SER A 282 -29.92 52.04 24.80
C SER A 282 -30.67 53.23 24.19
N ALA A 283 -29.96 54.20 23.59
CA ALA A 283 -30.58 55.35 22.92
C ALA A 283 -31.19 54.94 21.57
N ALA A 284 -30.55 54.04 20.84
CA ALA A 284 -31.14 53.44 19.64
C ALA A 284 -32.45 52.70 19.96
N ARG A 285 -32.49 51.93 21.06
CA ARG A 285 -33.67 51.19 21.49
C ARG A 285 -34.82 52.09 21.96
N SER A 286 -34.54 53.25 22.54
CA SER A 286 -35.58 54.20 22.93
C SER A 286 -36.20 54.93 21.74
N GLN A 287 -35.42 55.15 20.66
CA GLN A 287 -35.91 55.74 19.41
C GLN A 287 -36.63 54.73 18.51
N TRP A 288 -36.20 53.47 18.55
CA TRP A 288 -36.75 52.39 17.75
C TRP A 288 -36.65 51.06 18.49
N SER A 289 -37.79 50.55 18.95
CA SER A 289 -37.88 49.46 19.90
C SER A 289 -37.83 48.07 19.24
N LEU A 290 -37.67 47.02 20.06
CA LEU A 290 -37.82 45.62 19.61
C LEU A 290 -39.23 45.34 19.03
N GLY A 291 -40.27 46.04 19.51
CA GLY A 291 -41.62 45.92 18.98
C GLY A 291 -41.74 46.53 17.57
N ASP A 292 -41.06 47.66 17.34
CA ASP A 292 -40.99 48.27 16.00
C ASP A 292 -40.22 47.37 15.02
N ALA A 293 -39.20 46.66 15.49
CA ALA A 293 -38.46 45.67 14.71
C ALA A 293 -39.34 44.48 14.30
N GLU A 294 -40.19 43.99 15.20
CA GLU A 294 -41.15 42.93 14.87
C GLU A 294 -42.23 43.40 13.90
N ALA A 295 -42.74 44.63 14.09
CA ALA A 295 -43.76 45.22 13.23
C ALA A 295 -43.24 45.37 11.79
N ILE A 296 -42.05 45.94 11.61
CA ILE A 296 -41.49 46.09 10.27
C ILE A 296 -41.17 44.75 9.61
N ALA A 297 -40.66 43.76 10.37
CA ALA A 297 -40.40 42.43 9.82
C ALA A 297 -41.69 41.72 9.39
N LYS A 298 -42.80 41.95 10.10
CA LYS A 298 -44.12 41.45 9.71
C LYS A 298 -44.62 42.10 8.41
N GLU A 299 -44.42 43.40 8.25
CA GLU A 299 -44.80 44.14 7.03
C GLU A 299 -43.94 43.72 5.84
N LEU A 300 -42.62 43.60 6.00
CA LEU A 300 -41.71 43.11 4.98
C LEU A 300 -42.01 41.65 4.59
N ALA A 301 -42.34 40.79 5.56
CA ALA A 301 -42.76 39.41 5.29
C ALA A 301 -44.16 39.33 4.63
N ALA A 302 -45.00 40.35 4.78
CA ALA A 302 -46.27 40.46 4.07
C ALA A 302 -46.05 40.90 2.62
N ALA A 303 -45.22 41.93 2.39
CA ALA A 303 -44.81 42.37 1.06
C ALA A 303 -44.08 41.25 0.29
N GLU A 304 -43.21 40.49 0.95
CA GLU A 304 -42.53 39.31 0.38
C GLU A 304 -43.52 38.22 -0.08
N ARG A 305 -44.58 37.97 0.69
CA ARG A 305 -45.63 37.01 0.30
C ARG A 305 -46.48 37.49 -0.88
N MET A 306 -46.66 38.80 -1.02
CA MET A 306 -47.38 39.40 -2.14
C MET A 306 -46.54 39.48 -3.41
N ALA A 307 -45.21 39.58 -3.27
CA ALA A 307 -44.26 39.65 -4.40
C ALA A 307 -43.77 38.28 -4.89
N GLY A 308 -43.79 37.25 -4.03
CA GLY A 308 -43.35 35.89 -4.34
C GLY A 308 -44.48 34.90 -4.66
N GLY A 309 -45.71 35.37 -4.86
CA GLY A 309 -46.82 34.62 -5.45
C GLY A 309 -46.94 34.95 -6.93
#